data_AF-A0A371X6D7-F1
#
_entry.id   AF-A0A371X6D7-F1
#
_cell.length_a   1.000
_cell.length_b   1.000
_cell.length_c   1.000
_cell.angle_alpha   90.00
_cell.angle_beta   90.00
_cell.angle_gamma   90.00
#
_symmetry.space_group_name_H-M   'P 1'
#
loop_
_entity.id
_entity.type
_entity.pdbx_description
1 polymer ?
#
loop_
_entity_poly.entity_id
_entity_poly.type
_entity_poly.pdbx_seq_one_letter_code
_entity_poly.pdbx_strand_id
1 'polypeptide(L)'
;MHNGDGGARGQKPLSLAEVYAVALRRAVTIPANISPAREKLDVAVSDTPEMRALPSTGWKQLFLPYSGSLTIDDMREVFSIAFTAAGSPKGAAMYRGAETKSGWTVYFSPTAEKIFGSVMVLKGAVDCDQPIAGDAALLCGNEE
;
A
#
# COMPACT_ATOMS: atom_id res chain seq x y z
N MET A 1 -32.17 35.94 -8.93
CA MET A 1 -30.86 36.08 -8.25
C MET A 1 -30.46 34.69 -7.77
N HIS A 2 -29.32 34.21 -8.27
CA HIS A 2 -28.67 32.97 -7.84
C HIS A 2 -28.30 33.03 -6.36
N ASN A 3 -28.27 31.86 -5.70
CA ASN A 3 -27.35 31.40 -4.63
C ASN A 3 -27.94 30.06 -4.13
N GLY A 4 -27.33 28.88 -4.24
CA GLY A 4 -25.92 28.55 -4.15
C GLY A 4 -25.65 28.00 -2.75
N ASP A 5 -25.75 26.67 -2.56
CA ASP A 5 -25.11 26.00 -1.42
C ASP A 5 -24.70 24.59 -1.84
N GLY A 6 -23.40 24.47 -2.12
CA GLY A 6 -22.74 23.24 -2.50
C GLY A 6 -22.61 22.34 -1.27
N GLY A 7 -23.40 21.27 -1.26
CA GLY A 7 -23.24 20.18 -0.31
C GLY A 7 -21.86 19.54 -0.49
N ALA A 8 -20.92 19.96 0.36
CA ALA A 8 -19.65 19.30 0.56
C ALA A 8 -19.94 17.82 0.86
N ARG A 9 -19.63 16.95 -0.12
CA ARG A 9 -19.64 15.51 0.06
C ARG A 9 -18.54 15.20 1.07
N GLY A 10 -18.90 15.21 2.35
CA GLY A 10 -18.10 14.67 3.43
C GLY A 10 -17.80 13.23 3.07
N GLN A 11 -16.60 13.00 2.54
CA GLN A 11 -16.13 11.69 2.14
C GLN A 11 -15.92 10.91 3.43
N LYS A 12 -16.98 10.24 3.90
CA LYS A 12 -16.94 9.38 5.07
C LYS A 12 -15.78 8.40 4.85
N PRO A 13 -14.82 8.31 5.78
CA PRO A 13 -13.71 7.39 5.62
C PRO A 13 -14.29 5.99 5.45
N LEU A 14 -13.97 5.35 4.32
CA LEU A 14 -14.45 4.00 4.01
C LEU A 14 -14.12 3.06 5.16
N SER A 15 -15.11 2.27 5.58
CA SER A 15 -14.93 1.25 6.59
C SER A 15 -13.89 0.22 6.15
N LEU A 16 -13.24 -0.46 7.10
CA LEU A 16 -12.30 -1.54 6.83
C LEU A 16 -12.92 -2.58 5.87
N ALA A 17 -14.18 -2.96 6.07
CA ALA A 17 -14.90 -3.89 5.19
C ALA A 17 -14.99 -3.40 3.73
N GLU A 18 -15.13 -2.10 3.50
CA GLU A 18 -15.19 -1.53 2.15
C GLU A 18 -13.81 -1.52 1.50
N VAL A 19 -12.76 -1.27 2.27
CA VAL A 19 -11.37 -1.38 1.83
C VAL A 19 -11.07 -2.82 1.39
N TYR A 20 -11.46 -3.79 2.22
CA TYR A 20 -11.37 -5.22 1.94
C TYR A 20 -12.11 -5.60 0.65
N ALA A 21 -13.36 -5.17 0.48
CA ALA A 21 -14.15 -5.48 -0.69
C ALA A 21 -13.55 -4.91 -1.99
N VAL A 22 -12.97 -3.71 -1.93
CA VAL A 22 -12.29 -3.09 -3.09
C VAL A 22 -10.99 -3.83 -3.43
N ALA A 23 -10.19 -4.19 -2.44
CA ALA A 23 -8.95 -4.95 -2.63
C ALA A 23 -9.21 -6.31 -3.29
N LEU A 24 -10.20 -7.06 -2.80
CA LEU A 24 -10.56 -8.37 -3.35
C LEU A 24 -11.05 -8.29 -4.80
N ARG A 25 -11.84 -7.26 -5.16
CA ARG A 25 -12.36 -7.10 -6.53
C ARG A 25 -11.25 -6.86 -7.56
N ARG A 26 -10.19 -6.12 -7.21
CA ARG A 26 -9.09 -5.84 -8.15
C ARG A 26 -8.13 -7.01 -8.32
N ALA A 27 -7.91 -7.80 -7.27
CA ALA A 27 -7.10 -9.02 -7.36
C ALA A 27 -7.64 -10.02 -8.40
N VAL A 28 -8.95 -10.02 -8.66
CA VAL A 28 -9.63 -10.94 -9.60
C VAL A 28 -9.36 -10.60 -11.09
N THR A 29 -8.74 -9.47 -11.42
CA THR A 29 -8.54 -9.04 -12.82
C THR A 29 -7.15 -9.32 -13.38
N ILE A 30 -6.29 -10.03 -12.65
CA ILE A 30 -4.98 -10.48 -13.18
C ILE A 30 -5.17 -11.87 -13.80
N PRO A 31 -4.89 -12.08 -15.10
CA PRO A 31 -4.91 -13.42 -15.67
C PRO A 31 -3.84 -14.26 -14.95
N ALA A 32 -4.29 -15.19 -14.12
CA ALA A 32 -3.46 -16.14 -13.41
C ALA A 32 -2.80 -17.11 -14.41
N ASN A 33 -1.60 -16.79 -14.89
CA ASN A 33 -0.73 -17.72 -15.62
C ASN A 33 0.61 -17.90 -14.91
N ILE A 34 0.60 -18.09 -13.59
CA ILE A 34 1.80 -18.54 -12.88
C ILE A 34 1.47 -19.75 -12.03
N SER A 35 2.02 -20.89 -12.47
CA SER A 35 2.08 -22.15 -11.75
C SER A 35 2.64 -21.92 -10.34
N PRO A 36 2.09 -22.56 -9.29
CA PRO A 36 2.65 -22.45 -7.95
C PRO A 36 3.97 -23.22 -7.87
N ALA A 37 5.09 -22.54 -8.05
CA ALA A 37 6.38 -23.05 -7.59
C ALA A 37 6.43 -22.90 -6.07
N ARG A 38 6.20 -24.03 -5.40
CA ARG A 38 6.38 -24.19 -3.96
C ARG A 38 7.87 -24.21 -3.66
N GLU A 39 8.48 -23.05 -3.44
CA GLU A 39 9.86 -22.96 -2.97
C GLU A 39 9.93 -22.57 -1.50
N LYS A 40 10.91 -23.20 -0.84
CA LYS A 40 11.11 -23.28 0.60
C LYS A 40 11.24 -21.90 1.23
N LEU A 41 10.56 -21.73 2.36
CA LEU A 41 10.83 -20.70 3.34
C LEU A 41 12.22 -20.97 3.96
N ASP A 42 13.28 -20.43 3.36
CA ASP A 42 14.58 -20.32 4.02
C ASP A 42 14.64 -18.93 4.68
N VAL A 43 14.57 -18.93 6.01
CA VAL A 43 14.69 -17.72 6.83
C VAL A 43 16.16 -17.32 6.84
N ALA A 44 16.57 -16.53 5.84
CA ALA A 44 17.81 -15.78 5.91
C ALA A 44 17.56 -14.50 6.73
N VAL A 45 17.98 -14.55 8.00
CA VAL A 45 18.15 -13.36 8.85
C VAL A 45 19.53 -12.76 8.56
N SER A 46 19.55 -11.46 8.24
CA SER A 46 20.70 -10.54 8.10
C SER A 46 21.04 -10.14 6.66
N ASP A 47 20.27 -9.19 6.14
CA ASP A 47 20.82 -7.93 5.62
C ASP A 47 19.73 -6.88 5.80
N THR A 48 20.07 -5.66 6.20
CA THR A 48 19.07 -4.59 6.24
C THR A 48 18.59 -4.44 4.79
N PRO A 49 17.29 -4.59 4.44
CA PRO A 49 16.88 -4.54 3.04
C PRO A 49 17.19 -3.15 2.51
N GLU A 50 18.37 -3.01 1.91
CA GLU A 50 18.72 -1.84 1.14
C GLU A 50 17.73 -1.83 -0.01
N MET A 51 16.99 -0.74 -0.09
CA MET A 51 16.02 -0.44 -1.12
C MET A 51 16.71 -0.37 -2.50
N ARG A 52 17.12 -1.51 -3.05
CA ARG A 52 17.95 -1.60 -4.25
C ARG A 52 17.09 -1.57 -5.50
N ALA A 53 17.40 -0.61 -6.37
CA ALA A 53 16.93 -0.51 -7.75
C ALA A 53 15.40 -0.53 -7.94
N LEU A 54 14.66 0.12 -7.05
CA LEU A 54 13.25 0.40 -7.32
C LEU A 54 13.12 1.60 -8.28
N PRO A 55 12.05 1.65 -9.09
CA PRO A 55 11.76 2.81 -9.92
C PRO A 55 11.73 4.09 -9.07
N SER A 56 12.48 5.12 -9.47
CA SER A 56 12.57 6.39 -8.71
C SER A 56 11.30 7.25 -8.78
N THR A 57 10.31 6.86 -9.61
CA THR A 57 9.08 7.62 -9.87
C THR A 57 7.84 6.75 -9.75
N GLY A 58 6.69 7.35 -9.43
CA GLY A 58 5.40 6.67 -9.31
C GLY A 58 5.13 6.09 -7.91
N TRP A 59 5.92 6.52 -6.93
CA TRP A 59 5.69 6.17 -5.53
C TRP A 59 4.45 6.89 -5.01
N LYS A 60 3.72 6.21 -4.13
CA LYS A 60 2.59 6.80 -3.42
C LYS A 60 2.89 6.82 -1.93
N GLN A 61 2.54 7.90 -1.26
CA GLN A 61 2.55 7.99 0.20
C GLN A 61 1.14 8.17 0.74
N LEU A 62 0.89 7.63 1.92
CA LEU A 62 -0.35 7.80 2.66
C LEU A 62 -0.03 8.12 4.12
N PHE A 63 -0.68 9.16 4.66
CA PHE A 63 -0.62 9.47 6.07
C PHE A 63 -1.73 8.75 6.84
N LEU A 64 -1.35 8.01 7.88
CA LEU A 64 -2.23 7.28 8.78
C LEU A 64 -2.24 7.97 10.15
N PRO A 65 -3.26 8.81 10.44
CA PRO A 65 -3.33 9.50 11.73
C PRO A 65 -3.64 8.53 12.87
N TYR A 66 -3.05 8.75 14.05
CA TYR A 66 -3.34 7.94 15.24
C TYR A 66 -4.80 7.96 15.67
N SER A 67 -5.46 9.10 15.46
CA SER A 67 -6.87 9.25 15.78
C SER A 67 -7.80 8.65 14.71
N GLY A 68 -7.24 8.11 13.62
CA GLY A 68 -7.98 7.48 12.54
C GLY A 68 -8.40 6.05 12.86
N SER A 69 -9.43 5.56 12.16
CA SER A 69 -9.92 4.19 12.30
C SER A 69 -9.09 3.15 11.55
N LEU A 70 -8.05 3.57 10.83
CA LEU A 70 -7.23 2.70 9.98
C LEU A 70 -5.80 2.74 10.50
N THR A 71 -5.36 1.61 11.08
CA THR A 71 -4.01 1.47 11.61
C THR A 71 -3.03 1.00 10.54
N ILE A 72 -1.74 1.03 10.88
CA ILE A 72 -0.69 0.50 10.02
C ILE A 72 -0.81 -1.02 9.83
N ASP A 73 -1.24 -1.74 10.87
CA ASP A 73 -1.47 -3.19 10.80
C ASP A 73 -2.68 -3.53 9.93
N ASP A 74 -3.78 -2.77 10.03
CA ASP A 74 -4.94 -2.92 9.12
C ASP A 74 -4.49 -2.76 7.66
N MET A 75 -3.71 -1.72 7.36
CA MET A 75 -3.24 -1.49 6.00
C MET A 75 -2.28 -2.57 5.51
N ARG A 76 -1.38 -3.04 6.38
CA ARG A 76 -0.46 -4.14 6.08
C ARG A 76 -1.24 -5.42 5.76
N GLU A 77 -2.28 -5.72 6.53
CA GLU A 77 -3.12 -6.90 6.33
C GLU A 77 -3.85 -6.85 4.98
N VAL A 78 -4.54 -5.75 4.67
CA VAL A 78 -5.25 -5.60 3.39
C VAL A 78 -4.26 -5.62 2.22
N PHE A 79 -3.10 -4.96 2.35
CA PHE A 79 -2.07 -4.99 1.32
C PHE A 79 -1.53 -6.42 1.12
N SER A 80 -1.25 -7.17 2.18
CA SER A 80 -0.76 -8.55 2.11
C SER A 80 -1.74 -9.48 1.37
N ILE A 81 -3.04 -9.31 1.61
CA ILE A 81 -4.08 -10.04 0.90
C ILE A 81 -4.06 -9.68 -0.59
N ALA A 82 -4.02 -8.39 -0.93
CA ALA A 82 -3.96 -7.97 -2.33
C ALA A 82 -2.68 -8.43 -3.03
N PHE A 83 -1.54 -8.36 -2.34
CA PHE A 83 -0.23 -8.81 -2.80
C PHE A 83 -0.24 -10.31 -3.11
N THR A 84 -0.71 -11.12 -2.17
CA THR A 84 -0.82 -12.58 -2.33
C THR A 84 -1.81 -12.94 -3.44
N ALA A 85 -2.98 -12.30 -3.46
CA ALA A 85 -4.01 -12.57 -4.46
C ALA A 85 -3.58 -12.13 -5.87
N ALA A 86 -2.66 -11.15 -5.98
CA ALA A 86 -2.02 -10.77 -7.23
C ALA A 86 -0.86 -11.69 -7.64
N GLY A 87 -0.57 -12.75 -6.88
CA GLY A 87 0.52 -13.69 -7.16
C GLY A 87 1.89 -13.21 -6.71
N SER A 88 1.94 -12.38 -5.66
CA SER A 88 3.18 -11.87 -5.04
C SER A 88 4.12 -11.15 -6.04
N PRO A 89 3.64 -10.13 -6.76
CA PRO A 89 4.38 -9.53 -7.86
C PRO A 89 5.70 -8.88 -7.42
N LYS A 90 6.77 -9.16 -8.17
CA LYS A 90 8.09 -8.54 -7.99
C LYS A 90 8.02 -7.02 -8.00
N GLY A 91 8.69 -6.40 -7.04
CA GLY A 91 8.76 -4.95 -6.85
C GLY A 91 7.50 -4.34 -6.23
N ALA A 92 6.49 -5.13 -5.83
CA ALA A 92 5.35 -4.63 -5.08
C ALA A 92 5.66 -4.67 -3.59
N ALA A 93 5.74 -3.50 -2.96
CA ALA A 93 6.09 -3.38 -1.56
C ALA A 93 5.42 -2.19 -0.89
N MET A 94 5.19 -2.35 0.41
CA MET A 94 4.68 -1.36 1.34
C MET A 94 5.74 -1.13 2.42
N TYR A 95 6.05 0.14 2.67
CA TYR A 95 7.05 0.55 3.65
C TYR A 95 6.43 1.48 4.68
N ARG A 96 6.91 1.38 5.91
CA ARG A 96 6.63 2.33 6.99
C ARG A 96 7.67 3.42 6.97
N GLY A 97 7.25 4.65 6.75
CA GLY A 97 8.07 5.84 6.94
C GLY A 97 8.20 6.28 8.39
N ALA A 98 8.72 7.50 8.56
CA ALA A 98 8.89 8.11 9.87
C ALA A 98 7.56 8.21 10.67
N GLU A 99 7.67 7.93 11.96
CA GLU A 99 6.64 8.24 12.94
C GLU A 99 6.62 9.74 13.22
N THR A 100 5.43 10.31 13.32
CA THR A 100 5.23 11.67 13.81
C THR A 100 4.34 11.63 15.05
N LYS A 101 4.28 12.75 15.79
CA LYS A 101 3.36 12.89 16.94
C LYS A 101 1.88 12.68 16.58
N SER A 102 1.54 12.75 15.29
CA SER A 102 0.17 12.70 14.79
C SER A 102 -0.16 11.40 14.07
N GLY A 103 0.81 10.54 13.79
CA GLY A 103 0.60 9.30 13.07
C GLY A 103 1.82 8.84 12.26
N TRP A 104 1.58 7.91 11.34
CA TRP A 104 2.59 7.27 10.51
C TRP A 104 2.45 7.68 9.06
N THR A 105 3.57 7.78 8.36
CA THR A 105 3.55 7.77 6.88
C THR A 105 3.83 6.36 6.39
N VAL A 106 3.09 5.90 5.39
CA VAL A 106 3.37 4.65 4.68
C VAL A 106 3.61 4.94 3.20
N TYR A 107 4.54 4.23 2.61
CA TYR A 107 4.92 4.35 1.20
C TYR A 107 4.57 3.07 0.46
N PHE A 108 4.18 3.21 -0.80
CA PHE A 108 3.89 2.11 -1.69
C PHE A 108 4.71 2.24 -2.97
N SER A 109 5.31 1.14 -3.39
CA SER A 109 6.06 1.10 -4.63
C SER A 109 5.15 1.27 -5.86
N PRO A 110 5.70 1.64 -7.03
CA PRO A 110 4.90 1.75 -8.26
C PRO A 110 4.23 0.44 -8.68
N THR A 111 4.83 -0.72 -8.38
CA THR A 111 4.18 -2.01 -8.65
C THR A 111 3.05 -2.28 -7.64
N ALA A 112 3.19 -1.84 -6.38
CA ALA A 112 2.10 -1.91 -5.41
C ALA A 112 0.89 -1.06 -5.85
N GLU A 113 1.11 0.10 -6.48
CA GLU A 113 0.03 0.91 -7.05
C GLU A 113 -0.80 0.13 -8.09
N LYS A 114 -0.17 -0.71 -8.92
CA LYS A 114 -0.89 -1.49 -9.95
C LYS A 114 -1.93 -2.44 -9.34
N ILE A 115 -1.64 -3.02 -8.18
CA ILE A 115 -2.51 -4.00 -7.52
C ILE A 115 -3.39 -3.39 -6.43
N PHE A 116 -2.98 -2.27 -5.84
CA PHE A 116 -3.58 -1.68 -4.65
C PHE A 116 -3.98 -0.21 -4.83
N GLY A 117 -3.77 0.37 -6.01
CA GLY A 117 -3.97 1.79 -6.29
C GLY A 117 -5.39 2.30 -6.06
N SER A 118 -6.42 1.46 -6.22
CA SER A 118 -7.78 1.87 -5.84
C SER A 118 -7.91 2.15 -4.34
N VAL A 119 -7.32 1.31 -3.49
CA VAL A 119 -7.33 1.55 -2.04
C VAL A 119 -6.53 2.81 -1.72
N MET A 120 -5.38 3.00 -2.38
CA MET A 120 -4.55 4.20 -2.23
C MET A 120 -5.31 5.48 -2.57
N VAL A 121 -5.94 5.56 -3.75
CA VAL A 121 -6.75 6.71 -4.18
C VAL A 121 -7.91 6.96 -3.20
N LEU A 122 -8.60 5.90 -2.78
CA LEU A 122 -9.72 6.00 -1.84
C LEU A 122 -9.31 6.51 -0.46
N LYS A 123 -8.07 6.24 -0.04
CA LYS A 123 -7.51 6.71 1.23
C LYS A 123 -6.77 8.05 1.11
N GLY A 124 -6.71 8.62 -0.09
CA GLY A 124 -6.05 9.91 -0.32
C GLY A 124 -4.54 9.80 -0.33
N ALA A 125 -3.99 8.68 -0.79
CA ALA A 125 -2.56 8.59 -1.07
C ALA A 125 -2.19 9.57 -2.18
N VAL A 126 -1.02 10.19 -2.05
CA VAL A 126 -0.51 11.19 -2.99
C VAL A 126 0.80 10.71 -3.61
N ASP A 127 1.10 11.21 -4.80
CA ASP A 127 2.41 11.01 -5.42
C ASP A 127 3.52 11.56 -4.52
N CYS A 128 4.60 10.81 -4.41
CA CYS A 128 5.80 11.21 -3.70
C CYS A 128 7.05 10.72 -4.41
N ASP A 129 8.20 11.22 -3.98
CA ASP A 129 9.49 10.64 -4.33
C ASP A 129 9.68 9.28 -3.65
N GLN A 130 10.63 8.50 -4.17
CA GLN A 130 11.07 7.27 -3.51
C GLN A 130 11.58 7.59 -2.10
N PRO A 131 11.13 6.89 -1.04
CA PRO A 131 11.68 7.08 0.29
C PRO A 131 13.15 6.67 0.32
N ILE A 132 13.96 7.37 1.12
CA ILE A 132 15.39 7.10 1.24
C ILE A 132 15.59 5.80 2.03
N ALA A 133 16.54 4.97 1.58
CA ALA A 133 16.93 3.76 2.30
C ALA A 133 17.39 4.12 3.74
N GLY A 134 16.74 3.54 4.75
CA GLY A 134 16.98 3.83 6.17
C GLY A 134 15.90 4.68 6.84
N ASP A 135 15.15 5.50 6.10
CA ASP A 135 14.00 6.27 6.60
C ASP A 135 12.67 5.52 6.48
N ALA A 136 12.67 4.41 5.74
CA ALA A 136 11.51 3.55 5.56
C ALA A 136 11.84 2.09 5.82
N ALA A 137 11.00 1.42 6.62
CA ALA A 137 11.12 0.01 6.95
C ALA A 137 10.10 -0.81 6.16
N LEU A 138 10.54 -1.88 5.48
CA LEU A 138 9.65 -2.78 4.75
C LEU A 138 8.63 -3.41 5.70
N LEU A 139 7.34 -3.28 5.37
CA LEU A 139 6.23 -3.88 6.13
C LEU A 139 5.72 -5.17 5.50
N CYS A 140 5.64 -5.19 4.16
CA CYS A 140 5.13 -6.30 3.38
C CYS A 140 5.49 -6.10 1.90
N GLY A 141 5.79 -7.17 1.18
CA GLY A 141 6.02 -7.15 -0.25
C GLY A 141 7.16 -8.06 -0.68
N ASN A 142 7.45 -8.01 -1.97
CA ASN A 142 8.61 -8.64 -2.56
C ASN A 142 9.34 -7.61 -3.43
N GLU A 143 10.60 -7.36 -3.12
CA GLU A 143 11.47 -6.46 -3.90
C GLU A 143 12.19 -7.22 -5.03
N GLU A 144 12.16 -8.57 -5.02
CA GLU A 144 12.98 -9.48 -5.85
C GLU A 144 12.25 -10.34 -6.87
#